data_AF-K4AMB8-F1
#
_entry.id   AF-K4AMB8-F1
#
_cell.length_a   1.000
_cell.length_b   1.000
_cell.length_c   1.000
_cell.angle_alpha   90.00
_cell.angle_beta   90.00
_cell.angle_gamma   90.00
#
_symmetry.space_group_name_H-M   'P 1'
#
loop_
_entity.id
_entity.type
_entity.pdbx_description
1 polymer ?
#
loop_
_entity_poly.entity_id
_entity_poly.type
_entity_poly.pdbx_seq_one_letter_code
_entity_poly.pdbx_strand_id
1 'polypeptide(L)'
;MANARVVALFAVLALLQITCTVARRHGKPGGYHHQGTLASSRHGKPAVMTVNGFQRGEEGGPSECDGHFHSDGDLIVALSTGWFAGGHRCHRAIRITSARTGRSVEARVVDECDSRRGCRDNVVDSSAAVWKALGLDTDAGEVPVTWSDA
;
A
#
# COMPACT_ATOMS: atom_id res chain seq x y z
N MET A 1 -26.36 53.96 68.11
CA MET A 1 -25.30 52.95 68.36
C MET A 1 -25.96 51.72 68.93
N ALA A 2 -26.21 50.71 68.10
CA ALA A 2 -26.87 49.48 68.53
C ALA A 2 -25.86 48.33 68.47
N ASN A 3 -25.37 47.96 69.65
CA ASN A 3 -24.59 46.77 69.90
C ASN A 3 -25.55 45.75 70.51
N ALA A 4 -25.72 44.58 69.91
CA ALA A 4 -25.96 43.35 70.65
C ALA A 4 -25.91 42.15 69.70
N ARG A 5 -24.90 41.32 69.94
CA ARG A 5 -24.65 40.04 69.28
C ARG A 5 -25.59 39.00 69.87
N VAL A 6 -26.55 38.52 69.10
CA VAL A 6 -27.23 37.25 69.39
C VAL A 6 -27.61 36.60 68.07
N VAL A 7 -26.78 35.68 67.56
CA VAL A 7 -27.30 34.54 66.80
C VAL A 7 -26.41 33.33 67.08
N ALA A 8 -26.93 32.51 67.98
CA ALA A 8 -26.91 31.05 67.95
C ALA A 8 -25.65 30.36 67.39
N LEU A 9 -24.70 30.08 68.28
CA LEU A 9 -23.76 28.97 68.10
C LEU A 9 -24.28 27.78 68.88
N PHE A 10 -25.07 26.91 68.24
CA PHE A 10 -25.17 25.52 68.66
C PHE A 10 -25.32 24.60 67.44
N ALA A 11 -24.42 23.63 67.41
CA ALA A 11 -24.53 22.34 66.75
C ALA A 11 -24.39 22.30 65.22
N VAL A 12 -23.13 22.23 64.78
CA VAL A 12 -22.55 21.08 64.07
C VAL A 12 -23.55 20.26 63.23
N LEU A 13 -23.42 20.34 61.91
CA LEU A 13 -23.30 19.20 61.00
C LEU A 13 -22.99 19.80 59.61
N ALA A 14 -21.72 19.97 59.29
CA ALA A 14 -20.94 18.97 58.54
C ALA A 14 -21.46 18.78 57.10
N LEU A 15 -20.55 19.10 56.16
CA LEU A 15 -20.44 18.54 54.82
C LEU A 15 -21.29 19.19 53.72
N LEU A 16 -20.70 20.22 53.08
CA LEU A 16 -20.34 20.08 51.65
C LEU A 16 -19.22 21.08 51.30
N GLN A 17 -18.06 20.91 51.93
CA GLN A 17 -16.82 21.48 51.43
C GLN A 17 -16.38 20.65 50.23
N ILE A 18 -16.57 21.23 49.05
CA ILE A 18 -15.63 21.30 47.93
C ILE A 18 -14.51 20.25 48.03
N THR A 19 -14.71 19.13 47.36
CA THR A 19 -13.59 18.29 46.92
C THR A 19 -13.66 18.18 45.40
N CYS A 20 -12.75 18.91 44.76
CA CYS A 20 -12.41 18.73 43.36
C CYS A 20 -11.85 17.32 43.18
N THR A 21 -12.72 16.34 42.91
CA THR A 21 -12.27 15.09 42.30
C THR A 21 -12.22 15.34 40.81
N VAL A 22 -11.00 15.56 40.32
CA VAL A 22 -10.64 15.46 38.91
C VAL A 22 -11.34 14.23 38.33
N ALA A 23 -12.27 14.46 37.40
CA ALA A 23 -12.76 13.41 36.54
C ALA A 23 -11.55 12.85 35.78
N ARG A 24 -10.98 11.75 36.26
CA ARG A 24 -10.12 10.90 35.42
C ARG A 24 -11.03 10.41 34.31
N ARG A 25 -10.99 11.09 33.16
CA ARG A 25 -11.37 10.46 31.90
C ARG A 25 -10.45 9.24 31.80
N HIS A 26 -11.01 8.07 32.05
CA HIS A 26 -10.46 6.85 31.49
C HIS A 26 -10.48 7.04 29.98
N GLY A 27 -9.39 7.60 29.45
CA GLY A 27 -9.00 7.35 28.10
C GLY A 27 -8.80 5.84 28.03
N LYS A 28 -9.83 5.12 27.59
CA LYS A 28 -9.59 3.84 26.95
C LYS A 28 -8.57 4.15 25.86
N PRO A 29 -7.40 3.51 25.83
CA PRO A 29 -6.62 3.55 24.61
C PRO A 29 -7.58 3.09 23.53
N GLY A 30 -7.78 3.93 22.52
CA GLY A 30 -8.44 3.54 21.29
C GLY A 30 -7.62 2.38 20.75
N GLY A 31 -8.01 1.17 21.15
CA GLY A 31 -7.64 -0.02 20.44
C GLY A 31 -8.13 0.25 19.04
N TYR A 32 -7.19 0.45 18.12
CA TYR A 32 -7.43 0.11 16.73
C TYR A 32 -7.90 -1.32 16.77
N HIS A 33 -9.21 -1.50 16.81
CA HIS A 33 -9.83 -2.72 16.38
C HIS A 33 -9.42 -2.81 14.92
N HIS A 34 -8.35 -3.57 14.68
CA HIS A 34 -8.14 -4.20 13.40
C HIS A 34 -9.33 -5.15 13.26
N GLN A 35 -10.45 -4.60 12.82
CA GLN A 35 -11.55 -5.35 12.28
C GLN A 35 -11.00 -5.89 10.97
N GLY A 36 -10.21 -6.96 11.09
CA GLY A 36 -9.85 -7.85 10.02
C GLY A 36 -11.12 -8.58 9.60
N THR A 37 -12.08 -7.82 9.06
CA THR A 37 -13.02 -8.36 8.11
C THR A 37 -12.17 -8.86 6.97
N LEU A 38 -12.36 -10.12 6.62
CA LEU A 38 -11.87 -10.75 5.41
C LEU A 38 -12.41 -9.99 4.18
N ALA A 39 -11.91 -8.77 3.93
CA ALA A 39 -11.93 -8.12 2.64
C ALA A 39 -10.81 -8.74 1.79
N SER A 40 -10.93 -10.06 1.63
CA SER A 40 -10.18 -10.83 0.66
C SER A 40 -10.60 -10.35 -0.73
N SER A 41 -9.60 -9.92 -1.52
CA SER A 41 -9.62 -10.00 -2.99
C SER A 41 -10.60 -9.11 -3.79
N ARG A 42 -10.62 -7.78 -3.56
CA ARG A 42 -11.22 -6.86 -4.57
C ARG A 42 -10.40 -5.64 -4.96
N HIS A 43 -9.33 -5.31 -4.24
CA HIS A 43 -8.45 -4.21 -4.58
C HIS A 43 -7.02 -4.75 -4.77
N GLY A 44 -6.50 -4.67 -6.00
CA GLY A 44 -5.11 -5.03 -6.29
C GLY A 44 -4.13 -4.16 -5.49
N LYS A 45 -2.90 -4.64 -5.35
CA LYS A 45 -1.78 -3.92 -4.74
C LYS A 45 -1.46 -2.68 -5.59
N PRO A 46 -1.46 -1.46 -5.04
CA PRO A 46 -1.04 -0.26 -5.76
C PRO A 46 0.42 -0.38 -6.18
N ALA A 47 0.73 0.03 -7.41
CA ALA A 47 2.06 0.01 -7.98
C ALA A 47 2.28 1.18 -8.95
N VAL A 48 3.55 1.42 -9.27
CA VAL A 48 3.95 2.22 -10.41
C VAL A 48 4.37 1.26 -11.52
N MET A 49 3.77 1.38 -12.70
CA MET A 49 4.18 0.62 -13.87
C MET A 49 5.16 1.46 -14.69
N THR A 50 6.30 0.88 -15.03
CA THR A 50 7.35 1.44 -15.89
C THR A 50 7.42 0.67 -17.21
N VAL A 51 8.11 1.22 -18.20
CA VAL A 51 8.42 0.53 -19.47
C VAL A 51 9.85 0.02 -19.43
N ASN A 52 10.03 -1.26 -19.73
CA ASN A 52 11.33 -1.91 -19.82
C ASN A 52 11.44 -2.74 -21.10
N GLY A 53 12.65 -2.77 -21.65
CA GLY A 53 13.04 -3.64 -22.75
C GLY A 53 13.54 -4.98 -22.22
N PHE A 54 12.98 -6.08 -22.72
CA PHE A 54 13.38 -7.44 -22.34
C PHE A 54 14.19 -8.14 -23.43
N GLN A 55 14.44 -7.47 -24.56
CA GLN A 55 15.09 -8.06 -25.71
C GLN A 55 16.61 -7.98 -25.60
N ARG A 56 17.27 -8.82 -26.40
CA ARG A 56 18.72 -8.78 -26.51
C ARG A 56 19.16 -7.45 -27.13
N GLY A 57 20.08 -6.77 -26.44
CA GLY A 57 20.67 -5.52 -26.92
C GLY A 57 19.98 -4.27 -26.36
N GLU A 58 18.99 -4.43 -25.50
CA GLU A 58 18.41 -3.37 -24.68
C GLU A 58 19.10 -3.29 -23.32
N GLU A 59 18.57 -2.46 -22.43
CA GLU A 59 19.05 -2.36 -21.05
C GLU A 59 18.81 -3.67 -20.28
N GLY A 60 19.72 -4.02 -19.38
CA GLY A 60 19.60 -5.22 -18.56
C GLY A 60 20.22 -6.47 -19.20
N GLY A 61 19.98 -7.60 -18.55
CA GLY A 61 20.48 -8.92 -18.95
C GLY A 61 19.35 -9.89 -19.29
N PRO A 62 19.67 -11.17 -19.48
CA PRO A 62 18.64 -12.20 -19.53
C PRO A 62 17.84 -12.23 -18.23
N SER A 63 16.54 -12.49 -18.33
CA SER A 63 15.62 -12.40 -17.20
C SER A 63 15.85 -13.48 -16.13
N GLU A 64 15.69 -13.12 -14.86
CA GLU A 64 16.05 -13.94 -13.70
C GLU A 64 15.29 -15.28 -13.63
N CYS A 65 14.06 -15.36 -14.14
CA CYS A 65 13.28 -16.59 -14.03
C CYS A 65 13.80 -17.74 -14.89
N ASP A 66 14.37 -17.45 -16.06
CA ASP A 66 14.76 -18.48 -17.04
C ASP A 66 16.10 -18.25 -17.72
N GLY A 67 16.78 -17.14 -17.48
CA GLY A 67 18.05 -16.80 -18.12
C GLY A 67 17.93 -16.50 -19.62
N HIS A 68 16.74 -16.11 -20.10
CA HIS A 68 16.51 -15.76 -21.50
C HIS A 68 16.14 -14.28 -21.67
N PHE A 69 16.41 -13.76 -22.87
CA PHE A 69 15.77 -12.52 -23.34
C PHE A 69 14.38 -12.86 -23.87
N HIS A 70 13.45 -11.92 -23.76
CA HIS A 70 12.07 -12.08 -24.23
C HIS A 70 11.71 -10.97 -25.21
N SER A 71 10.65 -11.15 -26.00
CA SER A 71 10.19 -10.13 -26.94
C SER A 71 9.46 -9.00 -26.20
N ASP A 72 9.67 -7.75 -26.59
CA ASP A 72 8.86 -6.62 -26.07
C ASP A 72 7.41 -6.66 -26.56
N GLY A 73 7.14 -7.53 -27.54
CA GLY A 73 5.79 -7.90 -27.99
C GLY A 73 5.06 -8.88 -27.07
N ASP A 74 5.76 -9.52 -26.12
CA ASP A 74 5.15 -10.47 -25.19
C ASP A 74 4.50 -9.73 -24.00
N LEU A 75 3.42 -10.26 -23.43
CA LEU A 75 2.82 -9.68 -22.22
C LEU A 75 3.59 -10.15 -20.98
N ILE A 76 4.71 -9.49 -20.70
CA ILE A 76 5.66 -9.86 -19.64
C ILE A 76 6.03 -8.68 -18.75
N VAL A 77 6.44 -9.01 -17.52
CA VAL A 77 6.88 -8.05 -16.50
C VAL A 77 8.04 -8.55 -15.64
N ALA A 78 8.80 -7.60 -15.11
CA ALA A 78 9.61 -7.75 -13.91
C ALA A 78 8.87 -7.20 -12.69
N LEU A 79 9.09 -7.79 -11.52
CA LEU A 79 8.53 -7.31 -10.26
C LEU A 79 9.62 -6.83 -9.32
N SER A 80 9.37 -5.76 -8.55
CA SER A 80 10.26 -5.37 -7.46
C SER A 80 10.61 -6.55 -6.56
N THR A 81 11.84 -6.60 -6.04
CA THR A 81 12.40 -7.71 -5.24
C THR A 81 11.41 -8.34 -4.24
N GLY A 82 10.71 -7.54 -3.43
CA GLY A 82 9.75 -8.04 -2.45
C GLY A 82 8.54 -8.75 -3.06
N TRP A 83 8.12 -8.33 -4.26
CA TRP A 83 7.02 -8.94 -5.02
C TRP A 83 7.50 -10.08 -5.91
N PHE A 84 8.71 -10.02 -6.46
CA PHE A 84 9.35 -11.15 -7.13
C PHE A 84 9.47 -12.35 -6.19
N ALA A 85 9.72 -12.08 -4.91
CA ALA A 85 9.72 -13.05 -3.82
C ALA A 85 10.68 -14.22 -4.11
N GLY A 86 11.93 -13.92 -4.49
CA GLY A 86 12.94 -14.93 -4.80
C GLY A 86 12.52 -15.91 -5.90
N GLY A 87 11.75 -15.44 -6.89
CA GLY A 87 11.29 -16.24 -8.01
C GLY A 87 10.01 -17.05 -7.75
N HIS A 88 9.37 -16.94 -6.58
CA HIS A 88 8.11 -17.66 -6.32
C HIS A 88 6.98 -17.32 -7.30
N ARG A 89 7.04 -16.16 -7.95
CA ARG A 89 6.11 -15.72 -9.00
C ARG A 89 6.57 -16.02 -10.42
N CYS A 90 7.75 -16.59 -10.63
CA CYS A 90 8.26 -16.88 -11.96
C CYS A 90 7.26 -17.67 -12.82
N HIS A 91 7.05 -17.19 -14.04
CA HIS A 91 6.13 -17.72 -15.04
C HIS A 91 4.65 -17.74 -14.63
N ARG A 92 4.29 -17.15 -13.48
CA ARG A 92 2.90 -16.93 -13.09
C ARG A 92 2.40 -15.64 -13.72
N ALA A 93 1.09 -15.60 -14.02
CA ALA A 93 0.44 -14.39 -14.47
C ALA A 93 0.07 -13.51 -13.29
N ILE A 94 0.17 -12.20 -13.49
CA ILE A 94 -0.46 -11.18 -12.65
C ILE A 94 -1.46 -10.41 -13.50
N ARG A 95 -2.55 -9.96 -12.88
CA ARG A 95 -3.50 -9.06 -13.51
C ARG A 95 -3.16 -7.62 -13.15
N ILE A 96 -2.84 -6.81 -14.14
CA ILE A 96 -2.53 -5.38 -14.01
C ILE A 96 -3.74 -4.58 -14.44
N THR A 97 -4.11 -3.56 -13.68
CA THR A 97 -5.25 -2.67 -14.00
C THR A 97 -4.80 -1.22 -13.96
N SER A 98 -4.99 -0.52 -15.08
CA SER A 98 -4.67 0.91 -15.17
C SER A 98 -5.73 1.74 -14.47
N ALA A 99 -5.31 2.60 -13.54
CA ALA A 99 -6.20 3.58 -12.92
C ALA A 99 -6.66 4.66 -13.92
N ARG A 100 -5.89 4.90 -14.99
CA ARG A 100 -6.16 5.94 -16.00
C ARG A 100 -7.19 5.49 -17.03
N THR A 101 -7.07 4.26 -17.52
CA THR A 101 -7.94 3.76 -18.61
C THR A 101 -9.03 2.81 -18.12
N GLY A 102 -8.92 2.29 -16.88
CA GLY A 102 -9.81 1.26 -16.35
C GLY A 102 -9.63 -0.12 -16.98
N ARG A 103 -8.71 -0.27 -17.95
CA ARG A 103 -8.43 -1.54 -18.62
C ARG A 103 -7.56 -2.43 -17.73
N SER A 104 -7.70 -3.75 -17.92
CA SER A 104 -6.84 -4.76 -17.31
C SER A 104 -6.17 -5.62 -18.37
N VAL A 105 -5.00 -6.15 -18.03
CA VAL A 105 -4.27 -7.15 -18.82
C VAL A 105 -3.61 -8.15 -17.88
N GLU A 106 -3.52 -9.40 -18.30
CA GLU A 106 -2.68 -10.40 -17.63
C GLU A 106 -1.31 -10.44 -18.29
N ALA A 107 -0.26 -10.42 -17.47
CA ALA A 107 1.11 -10.48 -17.92
C ALA A 107 1.91 -11.48 -17.08
N ARG A 108 2.81 -12.20 -17.73
CA ARG A 108 3.65 -13.22 -17.11
C ARG A 108 4.86 -12.58 -16.44
N VAL A 109 5.13 -12.96 -15.20
CA VAL A 109 6.36 -12.54 -14.50
C VAL A 109 7.55 -13.31 -15.08
N VAL A 110 8.57 -12.60 -15.52
CA VAL A 110 9.79 -13.17 -16.10
C VAL A 110 11.06 -12.73 -15.38
N ASP A 111 11.02 -11.65 -14.63
CA ASP A 111 12.24 -11.04 -14.08
C ASP A 111 12.06 -10.38 -12.71
N GLU A 112 13.19 -10.07 -12.07
CA GLU A 112 13.28 -9.23 -10.87
C GLU A 112 13.70 -7.81 -11.25
N CYS A 113 12.92 -6.83 -10.83
CA CYS A 113 13.38 -5.43 -10.76
C CYS A 113 14.09 -5.25 -9.42
N ASP A 114 15.42 -5.46 -9.40
CA ASP A 114 16.19 -5.53 -8.14
C ASP A 114 16.21 -4.18 -7.40
N SER A 115 15.47 -4.11 -6.29
CA SER A 115 15.36 -2.88 -5.50
C SER A 115 16.61 -2.55 -4.70
N ARG A 116 17.57 -3.47 -4.63
CA ARG A 116 18.92 -3.22 -4.09
C ARG A 116 19.83 -2.55 -5.12
N ARG A 117 19.43 -2.54 -6.40
CA ARG A 117 20.22 -2.02 -7.53
C ARG A 117 19.50 -0.93 -8.33
N GLY A 118 18.64 -0.16 -7.66
CA GLY A 118 18.06 1.06 -8.22
C GLY A 118 16.56 1.00 -8.54
N CYS A 119 15.95 -0.19 -8.52
CA CYS A 119 14.49 -0.29 -8.64
C CYS A 119 13.79 0.18 -7.35
N ARG A 120 12.57 0.74 -7.45
CA ARG A 120 11.75 1.02 -6.25
C ARG A 120 11.06 -0.26 -5.78
N ASP A 121 10.57 -0.28 -4.54
CA ASP A 121 9.92 -1.46 -3.93
C ASP A 121 8.47 -1.71 -4.38
N ASN A 122 7.93 -0.86 -5.26
CA ASN A 122 6.53 -0.88 -5.69
C ASN A 122 6.35 -0.78 -7.22
N VAL A 123 7.26 -1.39 -7.97
CA VAL A 123 7.33 -1.34 -9.43
C VAL A 123 6.80 -2.63 -10.06
N VAL A 124 5.99 -2.45 -11.11
CA VAL A 124 5.72 -3.49 -12.12
C VAL A 124 6.40 -3.01 -13.39
N ASP A 125 7.57 -3.55 -13.70
CA ASP A 125 8.35 -3.10 -14.83
C ASP A 125 7.97 -3.92 -16.06
N SER A 126 7.45 -3.29 -17.11
CA SER A 126 6.65 -4.01 -18.10
C SER A 126 7.06 -3.73 -19.52
N SER A 127 6.91 -4.75 -20.36
CA SER A 127 7.12 -4.66 -21.81
C SER A 127 6.16 -3.67 -22.48
N ALA A 128 6.57 -3.15 -23.64
CA ALA A 128 5.74 -2.24 -24.44
C ALA A 128 4.36 -2.85 -24.81
N ALA A 129 4.26 -4.16 -24.97
CA ALA A 129 2.99 -4.84 -25.23
C ALA A 129 1.97 -4.69 -24.09
N VAL A 130 2.41 -4.68 -22.83
CA VAL A 130 1.53 -4.47 -21.66
C VAL A 130 0.95 -3.06 -21.68
N TRP A 131 1.77 -2.05 -21.96
CA TRP A 131 1.34 -0.67 -22.12
C TRP A 131 0.29 -0.52 -23.23
N LYS A 132 0.55 -1.10 -24.39
CA LYS A 132 -0.37 -1.11 -25.54
C LYS A 132 -1.71 -1.76 -25.19
N ALA A 133 -1.69 -2.92 -24.52
CA ALA A 133 -2.91 -3.63 -24.11
C ALA A 133 -3.77 -2.80 -23.14
N LEU A 134 -3.12 -2.06 -22.24
CA LEU A 134 -3.79 -1.13 -21.32
C LEU A 134 -4.25 0.18 -21.98
N GLY A 135 -3.92 0.41 -23.26
CA GLY A 135 -4.25 1.65 -23.98
C GLY A 135 -3.46 2.85 -23.46
N LEU A 136 -2.21 2.63 -23.08
CA LEU A 136 -1.31 3.65 -22.55
C LEU A 136 -0.18 3.96 -23.54
N ASP A 137 0.38 5.15 -23.40
CA ASP A 137 1.53 5.62 -24.17
C ASP A 137 2.81 5.45 -23.34
N THR A 138 3.81 4.78 -23.92
CA THR A 138 5.11 4.53 -23.28
C THR A 138 5.90 5.81 -23.04
N ASP A 139 5.64 6.89 -23.79
CA ASP A 139 6.30 8.19 -23.62
C ASP A 139 5.99 8.84 -22.26
N ALA A 140 4.95 8.36 -21.55
CA ALA A 140 4.68 8.77 -20.18
C ALA A 140 5.76 8.31 -19.18
N GLY A 141 6.53 7.26 -19.51
CA GLY A 141 7.57 6.66 -18.69
C GLY A 141 7.05 5.85 -17.50
N GLU A 142 6.13 6.43 -16.71
CA GLU A 142 5.55 5.82 -15.52
C GLU A 142 4.06 6.11 -15.39
N VAL A 143 3.28 5.13 -14.91
CA VAL A 143 1.85 5.32 -14.60
C VAL A 143 1.43 4.58 -13.34
N PRO A 144 0.43 5.10 -12.58
CA PRO A 144 -0.15 4.37 -11.46
C PRO A 144 -1.04 3.21 -11.95
N VAL A 145 -0.83 2.04 -11.36
CA VAL A 145 -1.64 0.84 -11.61
C VAL A 145 -2.00 0.13 -10.30
N THR A 146 -2.86 -0.88 -10.39
CA THR A 146 -2.99 -1.90 -9.35
C THR A 146 -2.69 -3.27 -9.96
N TRP A 147 -2.16 -4.20 -9.17
CA TRP A 147 -1.95 -5.57 -9.63
C TRP A 147 -2.36 -6.62 -8.59
N SER A 148 -2.71 -7.81 -9.06
CA SER A 148 -2.92 -8.99 -8.20
C SER A 148 -2.34 -10.21 -8.87
N ASP A 149 -2.07 -11.26 -8.09
CA ASP A 149 -1.89 -12.60 -8.67
C ASP A 149 -3.17 -12.95 -9.48
N ALA A 150 -3.02 -13.61 -10.63
CA ALA A 150 -4.11 -14.03 -11.52
C ALA A 150 -4.51 -15.50 -11.29
#